data_AF-X1AVM4-F1
#
_entry.id   AF-X1AVM4-F1
#
_cell.length_a   1.000
_cell.length_b   1.000
_cell.length_c   1.000
_cell.angle_alpha   90.00
_cell.angle_beta   90.00
_cell.angle_gamma   90.00
#
_symmetry.space_group_name_H-M   'P 1'
#
loop_
_entity.id
_entity.type
_entity.pdbx_description
1 polymer ?
#
loop_
_entity_poly.entity_id
_entity_poly.type
_entity_poly.pdbx_seq_one_letter_code
_entity_poly.pdbx_strand_id
1 'polypeptide(L)'
;DSTVRVVCLRQLARIDYEQGRYQTVLDLPPMDDPYILVLKGFASLTEENWTGSEELFRQARRFYPVKARVILDRLITDIQALPDLPYYRGWKRTLWNLLPGGGLVYLHNWGEALGYAVGIGTLVAAAVMTQNWTRYAMGLGAAGLYVVSFKAAARMMDEKNMDIREARLAEINAAYSLDTFWSFAHPAIY
;
A
#
# COMPACT_ATOMS: atom_id res chain seq x y z
N ASP A 1 -5.49 26.21 -32.66
CA ASP A 1 -5.69 24.83 -33.11
C ASP A 1 -5.89 23.94 -31.89
N SER A 2 -7.04 23.27 -31.78
CA SER A 2 -7.39 22.40 -30.66
C SER A 2 -6.51 21.14 -30.61
N THR A 3 -6.07 20.65 -31.77
CA THR A 3 -5.27 19.43 -31.88
C THR A 3 -3.86 19.63 -31.33
N VAL A 4 -3.24 20.75 -31.67
CA VAL A 4 -1.93 21.15 -31.14
C VAL A 4 -1.98 21.30 -29.62
N ARG A 5 -3.06 21.88 -29.09
CA ARG A 5 -3.24 22.04 -27.64
C ARG A 5 -3.29 20.69 -26.90
N VAL A 6 -3.97 19.69 -27.45
CA VAL A 6 -4.06 18.34 -26.86
C VAL A 6 -2.71 17.64 -26.86
N VAL A 7 -1.95 17.72 -27.95
CA VAL A 7 -0.61 17.13 -28.04
C VAL A 7 0.35 17.76 -27.04
N CYS A 8 0.36 19.09 -26.93
CA CYS A 8 1.18 19.79 -25.95
C CYS A 8 0.79 19.41 -24.51
N LEU A 9 -0.50 19.26 -24.21
CA LEU A 9 -0.98 18.88 -22.89
C LEU A 9 -0.56 17.44 -22.52
N ARG A 10 -0.60 16.50 -23.47
CA ARG A 10 -0.09 15.13 -23.28
C ARG A 10 1.41 15.11 -22.95
N GLN A 11 2.20 15.87 -23.70
CA GLN A 11 3.64 15.96 -23.49
C GLN A 11 3.98 16.60 -22.15
N LEU A 12 3.29 17.68 -21.79
CA LEU A 12 3.46 18.34 -20.50
C LEU A 12 3.09 17.40 -19.35
N ALA A 13 1.94 16.73 -19.42
CA ALA A 13 1.50 15.75 -18.42
C ALA A 13 2.52 14.61 -18.24
N ARG A 14 3.13 14.15 -19.33
CA ARG A 14 4.20 13.14 -19.27
C ARG A 14 5.44 13.68 -18.55
N ILE A 15 5.88 14.89 -18.89
CA ILE A 15 7.03 15.53 -18.24
C ILE A 15 6.75 15.74 -16.76
N ASP A 16 5.55 16.18 -16.39
CA ASP A 16 5.12 16.34 -15.00
C ASP A 16 5.16 15.01 -14.24
N TYR A 17 4.67 13.93 -14.86
CA TYR A 17 4.74 12.58 -14.31
C TYR A 17 6.19 12.12 -14.10
N GLU A 18 7.05 12.27 -15.10
CA GLU A 18 8.48 11.89 -15.03
C GLU A 18 9.25 12.72 -13.99
N GLN A 19 8.82 13.95 -13.72
CA GLN A 19 9.40 14.83 -12.70
C GLN A 19 8.77 14.65 -11.31
N GLY A 20 7.92 13.62 -11.13
CA GLY A 20 7.29 13.30 -9.85
C GLY A 20 6.19 14.27 -9.43
N ARG A 21 5.71 15.15 -10.33
CA ARG A 21 4.58 16.06 -10.07
C ARG A 21 3.24 15.36 -10.31
N TYR A 22 3.00 14.25 -9.61
CA TYR A 22 1.81 13.41 -9.79
C TYR A 22 0.52 14.16 -9.52
N GLN A 23 0.49 15.02 -8.50
CA GLN A 23 -0.69 15.84 -8.21
C GLN A 23 -1.06 16.76 -9.37
N THR A 24 -0.08 17.38 -10.03
CA THR A 24 -0.31 18.22 -11.21
C THR A 24 -0.93 17.43 -12.36
N VAL A 25 -0.55 16.16 -12.53
CA VAL A 25 -1.15 15.25 -13.53
C VAL A 25 -2.57 14.88 -13.15
N LEU A 26 -2.85 14.62 -11.87
CA LEU A 26 -4.19 14.29 -11.38
C LEU A 26 -5.17 15.47 -11.52
N ASP A 27 -4.68 16.69 -11.26
CA ASP A 27 -5.43 17.95 -11.33
C ASP A 27 -5.78 18.39 -12.76
N LEU A 28 -5.23 17.73 -13.79
CA LEU A 28 -5.64 17.97 -15.17
C LEU A 28 -7.16 17.80 -15.28
N PRO A 29 -7.86 18.56 -16.14
CA PRO A 29 -9.29 18.37 -16.32
C PRO A 29 -9.60 16.93 -16.75
N PRO A 30 -10.78 16.38 -16.40
CA PRO A 30 -11.23 15.10 -16.91
C PRO A 30 -11.36 15.22 -18.43
N MET A 31 -10.38 14.68 -19.14
CA MET A 31 -10.39 14.55 -20.58
C MET A 31 -10.63 13.09 -20.91
N ASP A 32 -11.51 12.81 -21.87
CA ASP A 32 -11.70 11.48 -22.48
C ASP A 32 -10.48 11.04 -23.32
N ASP A 33 -9.30 11.56 -22.98
CA ASP A 33 -8.05 11.24 -23.62
C ASP A 33 -7.46 9.96 -22.98
N PRO A 34 -7.36 8.85 -23.73
CA PRO A 34 -6.86 7.59 -23.19
C PRO A 34 -5.50 7.71 -22.53
N TYR A 35 -4.63 8.59 -23.03
CA TYR A 35 -3.28 8.73 -22.51
C TYR A 35 -3.24 9.52 -21.22
N ILE A 36 -4.07 10.54 -21.08
CA ILE A 36 -4.23 11.27 -19.82
C ILE A 36 -4.87 10.36 -18.77
N LEU A 37 -5.83 9.54 -19.14
CA LEU A 37 -6.45 8.56 -18.22
C LEU A 37 -5.43 7.52 -17.73
N VAL A 38 -4.58 6.98 -18.61
CA VAL A 38 -3.50 6.06 -18.23
C VAL A 38 -2.45 6.75 -17.35
N LEU A 39 -2.02 7.96 -17.71
CA LEU A 39 -1.08 8.77 -16.90
C LEU A 39 -1.62 9.05 -15.50
N LYS A 40 -2.88 9.47 -15.41
CA LYS A 40 -3.55 9.65 -14.12
C LYS A 40 -3.70 8.35 -13.36
N GLY A 41 -3.98 7.24 -14.05
CA GLY A 41 -4.04 5.91 -13.43
C GLY A 41 -2.73 5.53 -12.76
N PHE A 42 -1.59 5.74 -13.44
CA PHE A 42 -0.26 5.54 -12.87
C PHE A 42 0.05 6.55 -11.75
N ALA A 43 -0.28 7.83 -11.91
CA ALA A 43 -0.08 8.82 -10.85
C ALA A 43 -0.89 8.47 -9.59
N SER A 44 -2.14 8.05 -9.76
CA SER A 44 -3.02 7.57 -8.68
C SER A 44 -2.50 6.29 -8.04
N LEU A 45 -1.82 5.43 -8.80
CA LEU A 45 -1.13 4.25 -8.29
C LEU A 45 0.07 4.63 -7.41
N THR A 46 0.86 5.63 -7.84
CA THR A 46 1.99 6.13 -7.06
C THR A 46 1.56 6.82 -5.77
N GLU A 47 0.42 7.49 -5.76
CA GLU A 47 -0.20 8.12 -4.58
C GLU A 47 -1.01 7.13 -3.71
N GLU A 48 -0.80 5.82 -3.88
CA GLU A 48 -1.49 4.74 -3.15
C GLU A 48 -3.03 4.72 -3.25
N ASN A 49 -3.61 5.41 -4.23
CA ASN A 49 -5.04 5.43 -4.47
C ASN A 49 -5.44 4.33 -5.46
N TRP A 50 -5.49 3.09 -4.96
CA TRP A 50 -5.77 1.87 -5.73
C TRP A 50 -7.11 1.90 -6.45
N THR A 51 -8.17 2.28 -5.74
CA THR A 51 -9.53 2.34 -6.31
C THR A 51 -9.64 3.43 -7.38
N GLY A 52 -9.01 4.59 -7.17
CA GLY A 52 -8.95 5.65 -8.18
C GLY A 52 -8.15 5.23 -9.41
N SER A 53 -7.02 4.54 -9.20
CA SER A 53 -6.17 4.02 -10.27
C SER A 53 -6.91 2.98 -11.12
N GLU A 54 -7.59 2.02 -10.48
CA GLU A 54 -8.40 1.00 -11.14
C GLU A 54 -9.48 1.62 -12.02
N GLU A 55 -10.22 2.60 -11.50
CA GLU A 55 -11.30 3.25 -12.23
C GLU A 55 -10.78 4.03 -13.44
N LEU A 56 -9.64 4.73 -13.31
CA LEU A 56 -8.98 5.43 -14.41
C LEU A 56 -8.51 4.47 -15.52
N PHE A 57 -7.93 3.32 -15.17
CA PHE A 57 -7.55 2.31 -16.15
C PHE A 57 -8.77 1.66 -16.82
N ARG A 58 -9.86 1.44 -16.07
CA ARG A 58 -11.13 0.94 -16.61
C ARG A 58 -11.77 1.93 -17.58
N GLN A 59 -11.67 3.23 -17.31
CA GLN A 59 -12.12 4.28 -18.23
C GLN A 59 -11.25 4.30 -19.49
N ALA A 60 -9.91 4.29 -19.33
CA ALA A 60 -8.97 4.26 -20.45
C ALA A 60 -9.20 3.05 -21.38
N ARG A 61 -9.51 1.88 -20.82
CA ARG A 61 -9.76 0.62 -21.54
C ARG A 61 -10.75 0.76 -22.70
N ARG A 62 -11.77 1.63 -22.57
CA ARG A 62 -12.80 1.84 -23.60
C ARG A 62 -12.21 2.30 -24.93
N PHE A 63 -11.15 3.10 -24.87
CA PHE A 63 -10.52 3.73 -26.01
C PHE A 63 -9.42 2.86 -26.63
N TYR A 64 -8.78 1.98 -25.87
CA TYR A 64 -7.67 1.15 -26.37
C TYR A 64 -8.12 -0.03 -27.25
N PRO A 65 -7.31 -0.45 -28.25
CA PRO A 65 -7.56 -1.64 -29.06
C PRO A 65 -7.46 -2.93 -28.24
N VAL A 66 -8.04 -4.02 -28.73
CA VAL A 66 -8.15 -5.31 -28.03
C VAL A 66 -6.82 -5.79 -27.43
N LYS A 67 -5.72 -5.69 -28.17
CA LYS A 67 -4.39 -6.10 -27.68
C LYS A 67 -3.94 -5.33 -26.44
N ALA A 68 -4.18 -4.02 -26.40
CA ALA A 68 -3.84 -3.16 -25.28
C ALA A 68 -4.82 -3.32 -24.10
N ARG A 69 -6.10 -3.65 -24.38
CA ARG A 69 -7.08 -3.98 -23.34
C ARG A 69 -6.66 -5.18 -22.49
N VAL A 70 -6.08 -6.21 -23.10
CA VAL A 70 -5.58 -7.39 -22.36
C VAL A 70 -4.49 -7.00 -21.36
N ILE A 71 -3.63 -6.04 -21.71
CA ILE A 71 -2.58 -5.55 -20.81
C ILE A 71 -3.19 -4.72 -19.67
N LEU A 72 -4.14 -3.83 -19.99
CA LEU A 72 -4.90 -3.08 -18.98
C LEU A 72 -5.69 -4.00 -18.04
N ASP A 73 -6.27 -5.09 -18.55
CA ASP A 73 -7.04 -6.05 -17.74
C ASP A 73 -6.14 -6.79 -16.75
N ARG A 74 -4.92 -7.15 -17.16
CA ARG A 74 -3.92 -7.73 -16.25
C ARG A 74 -3.45 -6.72 -15.21
N LEU A 75 -3.14 -5.49 -15.62
CA LEU A 75 -2.78 -4.40 -14.71
C LEU A 75 -3.87 -4.15 -13.67
N ILE A 76 -5.14 -4.08 -14.08
CA ILE A 76 -6.29 -3.94 -13.16
C ILE A 76 -6.36 -5.10 -12.17
N THR A 77 -6.15 -6.34 -12.64
CA THR A 77 -6.16 -7.53 -11.77
C THR A 77 -5.02 -7.49 -10.75
N ASP A 78 -3.83 -7.08 -11.17
CA ASP A 78 -2.67 -6.95 -10.29
C ASP A 78 -2.89 -5.85 -9.24
N ILE A 79 -3.52 -4.73 -9.63
CA ILE A 79 -3.91 -3.64 -8.72
C ILE A 79 -4.95 -4.13 -7.71
N GLN A 80 -5.96 -4.89 -8.14
CA GLN A 80 -6.97 -5.48 -7.25
C GLN A 80 -6.39 -6.43 -6.21
N ALA A 81 -5.21 -7.02 -6.47
CA ALA A 81 -4.51 -7.88 -5.54
C ALA A 81 -3.62 -7.12 -4.52
N LEU A 82 -3.33 -5.83 -4.75
CA LEU A 82 -2.51 -4.99 -3.85
C LEU A 82 -3.11 -4.80 -2.44
N PRO A 83 -4.43 -4.63 -2.23
CA PRO A 83 -5.01 -4.47 -0.91
C PRO A 83 -4.98 -5.76 -0.07
N ASP A 84 -4.80 -6.92 -0.69
CA ASP A 84 -4.93 -8.25 -0.08
C ASP A 84 -3.61 -8.72 0.57
N LEU A 85 -2.90 -7.79 1.23
CA LEU A 85 -1.60 -8.04 1.84
C LEU A 85 -1.71 -9.08 2.98
N PRO A 86 -0.75 -10.02 3.07
CA PRO A 86 -0.83 -11.18 3.96
C PRO A 86 -0.99 -10.83 5.44
N TYR A 87 -0.49 -9.67 5.89
CA TYR A 87 -0.56 -9.23 7.28
C TYR A 87 -1.89 -8.54 7.66
N TYR A 88 -2.71 -8.12 6.69
CA TYR A 88 -4.05 -7.56 6.94
C TYR A 88 -5.16 -8.62 7.00
N ARG A 89 -4.88 -9.91 6.75
CA ARG A 89 -5.86 -11.00 6.91
C ARG A 89 -6.32 -11.13 8.37
N GLY A 90 -7.50 -10.56 8.64
CA GLY A 90 -7.99 -10.18 9.98
C GLY A 90 -8.16 -11.27 11.03
N TRP A 91 -8.14 -12.56 10.68
CA TRP A 91 -8.33 -13.62 11.69
C TRP A 91 -7.02 -14.07 12.35
N LYS A 92 -5.90 -14.14 11.62
CA LYS A 92 -4.60 -14.53 12.18
C LYS A 92 -4.01 -13.42 13.06
N ARG A 93 -4.14 -12.14 12.65
CA ARG A 93 -3.73 -10.98 13.45
C ARG A 93 -4.36 -10.99 14.85
N THR A 94 -5.64 -11.30 14.92
CA THR A 94 -6.41 -11.25 16.17
C THR A 94 -6.00 -12.35 17.15
N LEU A 95 -5.66 -13.54 16.67
CA LEU A 95 -5.18 -14.65 17.50
C LEU A 95 -3.74 -14.45 18.02
N TRP A 96 -2.83 -13.94 17.17
CA TRP A 96 -1.45 -13.67 17.59
C TRP A 96 -1.33 -12.46 18.53
N ASN A 97 -2.33 -11.58 18.53
CA ASN A 97 -2.43 -10.43 19.43
C ASN A 97 -2.87 -10.78 20.86
N LEU A 98 -3.44 -11.96 21.10
CA LEU A 98 -3.87 -12.39 22.43
C LEU A 98 -2.69 -12.76 23.34
N LEU A 99 -1.58 -13.23 22.78
CA LEU A 99 -0.39 -13.58 23.55
C LEU A 99 0.58 -12.39 23.65
N PRO A 100 1.15 -12.10 24.83
CA PRO A 100 2.19 -11.08 24.98
C PRO A 100 3.37 -11.40 24.06
N GLY A 101 3.69 -10.49 23.13
CA GLY A 101 4.73 -10.70 22.11
C GLY A 101 4.32 -11.56 20.91
N GLY A 102 3.10 -12.09 20.85
CA GLY A 102 2.67 -12.98 19.75
C GLY A 102 2.60 -12.31 18.38
N GLY A 103 2.29 -11.01 18.32
CA GLY A 103 2.37 -10.22 17.09
C GLY A 103 3.80 -10.12 16.53
N LEU A 104 4.81 -10.09 17.41
CA LEU A 104 6.23 -10.07 17.04
C LEU A 104 6.73 -11.46 16.62
N VAL A 105 6.22 -12.53 17.24
CA VAL A 105 6.47 -13.92 16.80
C VAL A 105 5.93 -14.14 15.39
N TYR A 106 4.72 -13.64 15.08
CA TYR A 106 4.15 -13.71 13.75
C TYR A 106 5.04 -13.00 12.70
N LEU A 107 5.71 -11.93 13.10
CA LEU A 107 6.69 -11.19 12.30
C LEU A 107 8.07 -11.86 12.24
N HIS A 108 8.26 -13.04 12.85
CA HIS A 108 9.54 -13.74 13.03
C HIS A 108 10.58 -12.93 13.83
N ASN A 109 10.16 -11.92 14.59
CA ASN A 109 11.03 -11.14 15.48
C ASN A 109 11.05 -11.76 16.89
N TRP A 110 11.70 -12.92 16.99
CA TRP A 110 11.73 -13.73 18.22
C TRP A 110 12.44 -13.05 19.40
N GLY A 111 13.45 -12.21 19.12
CA GLY A 111 14.23 -11.54 20.18
C GLY A 111 13.38 -10.54 20.96
N GLU A 112 12.69 -9.65 20.27
CA GLU A 112 11.79 -8.68 20.91
C GLU A 112 10.56 -9.36 21.51
N ALA A 113 10.00 -10.37 20.84
CA ALA A 113 8.89 -11.15 21.37
C ALA A 113 9.23 -11.79 22.72
N LEU A 114 10.41 -12.42 22.82
CA LEU A 114 10.91 -13.01 24.07
C LEU A 114 11.18 -11.94 25.13
N GLY A 115 11.73 -10.78 24.75
CA GLY A 115 11.94 -9.66 25.67
C GLY A 115 10.64 -9.18 26.33
N TYR A 116 9.57 -8.97 25.54
CA TYR A 116 8.26 -8.60 26.09
C TYR A 116 7.63 -9.72 26.91
N ALA A 117 7.71 -10.98 26.45
CA ALA A 117 7.16 -12.12 27.18
C ALA A 117 7.83 -12.30 28.56
N VAL A 118 9.16 -12.21 28.62
CA VAL A 118 9.93 -12.27 29.88
C VAL A 118 9.60 -11.07 30.75
N GLY A 119 9.64 -9.85 30.23
CA GLY A 119 9.36 -8.63 31.01
C GLY A 119 7.95 -8.60 31.61
N ILE A 120 6.94 -8.94 30.82
CA ILE A 120 5.54 -9.04 31.28
C ILE A 120 5.41 -10.21 32.28
N GLY A 121 5.98 -11.37 31.97
CA GLY A 121 5.94 -12.55 32.84
C GLY A 121 6.59 -12.29 34.20
N THR A 122 7.73 -11.62 34.25
CA THR A 122 8.42 -11.25 35.50
C THR A 122 7.58 -10.27 36.32
N LEU A 123 7.00 -9.23 35.70
CA LEU A 123 6.15 -8.28 36.41
C LEU A 123 4.86 -8.91 36.93
N VAL A 124 4.23 -9.80 36.16
CA VAL A 124 3.04 -10.55 36.60
C VAL A 124 3.40 -11.49 37.75
N ALA A 125 4.49 -12.26 37.63
CA ALA A 125 4.94 -13.16 38.69
C ALA A 125 5.26 -12.39 39.98
N ALA A 126 5.94 -11.24 39.86
CA ALA A 126 6.27 -10.40 41.00
C ALA A 126 5.01 -9.76 41.62
N ALA A 127 4.01 -9.38 40.82
CA ALA A 127 2.72 -8.90 41.31
C ALA A 127 1.93 -9.99 42.07
N VAL A 128 2.01 -11.25 41.64
CA VAL A 128 1.36 -12.38 42.34
C VAL A 128 2.08 -12.73 43.64
N MET A 129 3.41 -12.67 43.65
CA MET A 129 4.23 -13.03 44.81
C MET A 129 4.30 -11.95 45.90
N THR A 130 3.93 -10.70 45.60
CA THR A 130 3.95 -9.60 46.55
C THR A 130 2.56 -9.27 47.10
N GLN A 131 2.45 -9.11 48.42
CA GLN A 131 1.18 -8.81 49.10
C GLN A 131 1.00 -7.34 49.48
N ASN A 132 2.00 -6.50 49.20
CA ASN A 132 1.99 -5.06 49.50
C ASN A 132 1.54 -4.23 48.29
N TRP A 133 1.44 -2.92 48.46
CA TRP A 133 1.01 -1.98 47.40
C TRP A 133 1.82 -2.11 46.10
N THR A 134 3.07 -2.57 46.19
CA THR A 134 3.97 -2.86 45.06
C THR A 134 3.37 -3.81 44.03
N ARG A 135 2.44 -4.70 44.42
CA ARG A 135 1.74 -5.59 43.48
C ARG A 135 0.95 -4.82 42.42
N TYR A 136 0.36 -3.69 42.79
CA TYR A 136 -0.40 -2.85 41.89
C TYR A 136 0.52 -2.10 40.92
N ALA A 137 1.67 -1.63 41.42
CA ALA A 137 2.68 -1.00 40.57
C ALA A 137 3.23 -1.99 39.53
N MET A 138 3.51 -3.23 39.93
CA MET A 138 3.97 -4.28 39.02
C MET A 138 2.89 -4.74 38.03
N GLY A 139 1.64 -4.88 38.49
CA GLY A 139 0.51 -5.20 37.61
C GLY A 139 0.24 -4.11 36.57
N LEU A 140 0.32 -2.83 36.96
CA LEU A 140 0.23 -1.70 36.04
C LEU A 140 1.41 -1.65 35.07
N GLY A 141 2.63 -1.96 35.55
CA GLY A 141 3.81 -2.09 34.69
C GLY A 141 3.64 -3.19 33.64
N ALA A 142 3.12 -4.35 34.03
CA ALA A 142 2.84 -5.46 33.11
C ALA A 142 1.79 -5.07 32.06
N ALA A 143 0.71 -4.42 32.47
CA ALA A 143 -0.31 -3.91 31.54
C ALA A 143 0.26 -2.85 30.59
N GLY A 144 1.11 -1.95 31.09
CA GLY A 144 1.81 -0.94 30.28
C GLY A 144 2.72 -1.58 29.24
N LEU A 145 3.58 -2.54 29.65
CA LEU A 145 4.44 -3.29 28.73
C LEU A 145 3.64 -4.09 27.70
N TYR A 146 2.50 -4.66 28.09
CA TYR A 146 1.61 -5.35 27.17
C TYR A 146 1.09 -4.42 26.06
N VAL A 147 0.59 -3.25 26.42
CA VAL A 147 0.12 -2.24 25.44
C VAL A 147 1.27 -1.76 24.54
N VAL A 148 2.47 -1.56 25.09
CA VAL A 148 3.65 -1.16 24.29
C VAL A 148 4.04 -2.26 23.31
N SER A 149 4.05 -3.53 23.74
CA SER A 149 4.37 -4.67 22.86
C SER A 149 3.42 -4.76 21.67
N PHE A 150 2.13 -4.46 21.89
CA PHE A 150 1.13 -4.45 20.84
C PHE A 150 1.37 -3.32 19.84
N LYS A 151 1.68 -2.11 20.34
CA LYS A 151 2.01 -0.97 19.46
C LYS A 151 3.28 -1.21 18.65
N ALA A 152 4.31 -1.84 19.24
CA ALA A 152 5.53 -2.20 18.53
C ALA A 152 5.25 -3.20 17.40
N ALA A 153 4.47 -4.25 17.69
CA ALA A 153 4.04 -5.22 16.68
C ALA A 153 3.25 -4.57 15.53
N ALA A 154 2.34 -3.63 15.84
CA ALA A 154 1.57 -2.91 14.84
C ALA A 154 2.46 -2.08 13.89
N ARG A 155 3.42 -1.32 14.43
CA ARG A 155 4.37 -0.53 13.63
C ARG A 155 5.20 -1.40 12.70
N MET A 156 5.75 -2.51 13.20
CA MET A 156 6.54 -3.42 12.37
C MET A 156 5.71 -4.14 11.29
N MET A 157 4.43 -4.40 11.55
CA MET A 157 3.51 -4.89 10.52
C MET A 157 3.30 -3.83 9.44
N ASP A 158 3.09 -2.57 9.83
CA ASP A 158 2.90 -1.47 8.89
C ASP A 158 4.15 -1.25 8.03
N GLU A 159 5.34 -1.28 8.63
CA GLU A 159 6.64 -1.21 7.94
C GLU A 159 6.81 -2.37 6.93
N LYS A 160 6.63 -3.62 7.35
CA LYS A 160 6.73 -4.77 6.41
C LYS A 160 5.66 -4.73 5.31
N ASN A 161 4.48 -4.20 5.61
CA ASN A 161 3.44 -3.99 4.61
C ASN A 161 3.80 -2.88 3.63
N MET A 162 4.51 -1.84 4.07
CA MET A 162 5.07 -0.84 3.17
C MET A 162 6.12 -1.47 2.26
N ASP A 163 7.08 -2.24 2.80
CA ASP A 163 8.11 -2.91 2.00
C ASP A 163 7.50 -3.84 0.92
N ILE A 164 6.50 -4.65 1.31
CA ILE A 164 5.81 -5.54 0.36
C ILE A 164 5.03 -4.72 -0.68
N ARG A 165 4.40 -3.62 -0.27
CA ARG A 165 3.70 -2.72 -1.20
C ARG A 165 4.67 -2.10 -2.19
N GLU A 166 5.78 -1.54 -1.73
CA GLU A 166 6.82 -0.95 -2.57
C GLU A 166 7.39 -1.99 -3.55
N ALA A 167 7.68 -3.21 -3.08
CA ALA A 167 8.14 -4.29 -3.94
C ALA A 167 7.10 -4.66 -5.01
N ARG A 168 5.82 -4.76 -4.65
CA ARG A 168 4.74 -5.04 -5.60
C ARG A 168 4.51 -3.89 -6.58
N LEU A 169 4.62 -2.65 -6.14
CA LEU A 169 4.56 -1.48 -7.02
C LEU A 169 5.74 -1.45 -7.98
N ALA A 170 6.93 -1.81 -7.52
CA ALA A 170 8.11 -1.94 -8.37
C ALA A 170 7.92 -3.06 -9.41
N GLU A 171 7.34 -4.21 -9.02
CA GLU A 171 6.98 -5.30 -9.95
C GLU A 171 5.97 -4.82 -11.00
N ILE A 172 4.91 -4.12 -10.59
CA ILE A 172 3.89 -3.57 -11.49
C ILE A 172 4.52 -2.53 -12.44
N ASN A 173 5.31 -1.59 -11.93
CA ASN A 173 5.97 -0.58 -12.75
C ASN A 173 7.02 -1.19 -13.70
N ALA A 174 7.66 -2.29 -13.33
CA ALA A 174 8.58 -3.02 -14.20
C ALA A 174 7.85 -3.84 -15.28
N ALA A 175 6.71 -4.44 -14.94
CA ALA A 175 5.90 -5.25 -15.86
C ALA A 175 5.11 -4.38 -16.85
N TYR A 176 4.68 -3.19 -16.42
CA TYR A 176 3.82 -2.28 -17.17
C TYR A 176 4.50 -0.91 -17.32
N SER A 177 5.10 -0.66 -18.48
CA SER A 177 5.70 0.63 -18.78
C SER A 177 4.69 1.58 -19.44
N LEU A 178 4.77 2.85 -19.06
CA LEU A 178 4.00 3.93 -19.70
C LEU A 178 4.25 3.98 -21.22
N ASP A 179 5.48 3.71 -21.66
CA ASP A 179 5.85 3.66 -23.08
C ASP A 179 5.12 2.55 -23.84
N THR A 180 4.82 1.42 -23.20
CA THR A 180 4.01 0.36 -23.82
C THR A 180 2.62 0.88 -24.17
N PHE A 181 1.98 1.62 -23.26
CA PHE A 181 0.66 2.21 -23.51
C PHE A 181 0.69 3.40 -24.47
N TRP A 182 1.81 4.12 -24.56
CA TRP A 182 2.05 5.16 -25.56
C TRP A 182 2.27 4.61 -26.97
N SER A 183 2.87 3.42 -27.08
CA SER A 183 3.20 2.76 -28.35
C SER A 183 1.97 2.21 -29.09
N PHE A 184 0.89 1.90 -28.36
CA PHE A 184 -0.39 1.60 -28.98
C PHE A 184 -0.96 2.90 -29.55
N ALA A 185 -0.72 3.09 -30.85
CA ALA A 185 -1.10 4.26 -31.62
C ALA A 185 -2.56 4.72 -31.35
N HIS A 186 -2.73 6.04 -31.45
CA HIS A 186 -3.90 6.84 -31.10
C HIS A 186 -5.25 6.23 -31.51
N PRO A 187 -6.19 6.04 -30.57
CA PRO A 187 -7.61 5.90 -30.92
C PRO A 187 -8.31 7.24 -31.21
N ALA A 188 -7.65 8.38 -30.98
CA ALA A 188 -8.31 9.70 -31.00
C ALA A 188 -7.59 10.67 -31.95
N ILE A 189 -7.82 10.50 -33.25
CA ILE A 189 -8.13 11.65 -34.11
C ILE A 189 -9.56 11.41 -34.60
N TYR A 190 -10.52 11.92 -33.84
CA TYR A 190 -11.85 12.29 -34.31
C TYR A 190 -12.19 13.62 -33.67
#